data_AF-A0A5Q4BES1-F1
#
_entry.id   AF-A0A5Q4BES1-F1
#
_cell.length_a   1.000
_cell.length_b   1.000
_cell.length_c   1.000
_cell.angle_alpha   90.00
_cell.angle_beta   90.00
_cell.angle_gamma   90.00
#
_symmetry.space_group_name_H-M   'P 1'
#
loop_
_entity.id
_entity.type
_entity.pdbx_description
1 polymer ?
#
loop_
_entity_poly.entity_id
_entity_poly.type
_entity_poly.pdbx_seq_one_letter_code
_entity_poly.pdbx_strand_id
1 'polypeptide(L)'
;MYLPEDNVKEPPEGGWPSITPEILQDFGKTSEVISLLHQLPYIRQNHHGKDARAAPWCYFADWDTLSQDVERGRVTGYKLKLLSEGADIQDNVPPHAISLTLGDRDNCVFLLDTKLGIVYGHECPGEIKDNPSRERILDDPCEWALENEADWRGDALAWTVKDFFGVLKDQFLTLSFIPNSPRSVIDIYFIQHPNSEGLIERLQETYR
;
A
#
# COMPACT_ATOMS: atom_id res chain seq x y z
N MET A 1 21.02 5.43 2.34
CA MET A 1 20.10 6.49 1.89
C MET A 1 18.74 6.18 2.48
N TYR A 2 18.06 7.17 3.06
CA TYR A 2 16.81 6.95 3.80
C TYR A 2 15.78 8.02 3.45
N LEU A 3 14.50 7.68 3.64
CA LEU A 3 13.41 8.65 3.59
C LEU A 3 13.67 9.71 4.68
N PRO A 4 13.69 11.01 4.34
CA PRO A 4 13.82 12.07 5.34
C PRO A 4 12.64 12.02 6.30
N GLU A 5 12.88 12.16 7.61
CA GLU A 5 11.82 12.16 8.63
C GLU A 5 10.78 13.26 8.35
N ASP A 6 11.20 14.42 7.86
CA ASP A 6 10.31 15.53 7.48
C ASP A 6 9.31 15.19 6.36
N ASN A 7 9.50 14.05 5.65
CA ASN A 7 8.53 13.56 4.68
C ASN A 7 7.38 12.79 5.34
N VAL A 8 7.49 12.38 6.59
CA VAL A 8 6.38 11.78 7.35
C VAL A 8 5.56 12.90 7.96
N LYS A 9 4.24 12.84 7.78
CA LYS A 9 3.25 13.74 8.34
C LYS A 9 2.56 13.03 9.49
N GLU A 10 2.64 13.60 10.67
CA GLU A 10 1.89 13.11 11.84
C GLU A 10 0.52 13.79 11.92
N PRO A 11 -0.55 13.05 12.28
CA PRO A 11 -1.86 13.64 12.48
C PRO A 11 -1.82 14.66 13.63
N PRO A 12 -2.60 15.75 13.54
CA PRO A 12 -2.92 16.58 14.71
C PRO A 12 -3.55 15.74 15.84
N GLU A 13 -3.57 16.27 17.08
CA GLU A 13 -4.21 15.59 18.24
C GLU A 13 -5.66 15.18 17.97
N GLY A 14 -6.38 16.00 17.20
CA GLY A 14 -7.75 15.74 16.78
C GLY A 14 -7.89 14.92 15.51
N GLY A 15 -6.81 14.43 14.90
CA GLY A 15 -6.79 13.80 13.58
C GLY A 15 -6.77 14.78 12.39
N TRP A 16 -6.79 14.25 11.17
CA TRP A 16 -6.71 15.03 9.93
C TRP A 16 -8.05 15.70 9.59
N PRO A 17 -8.15 17.05 9.61
CA PRO A 17 -9.41 17.74 9.39
C PRO A 17 -9.97 17.59 7.96
N SER A 18 -9.12 17.20 7.01
CA SER A 18 -9.49 16.94 5.61
C SER A 18 -10.21 15.60 5.41
N ILE A 19 -10.10 14.67 6.37
CA ILE A 19 -10.64 13.32 6.26
C ILE A 19 -11.97 13.27 7.02
N THR A 20 -13.08 13.50 6.33
CA THR A 20 -14.42 13.42 6.93
C THR A 20 -15.34 12.47 6.15
N PRO A 21 -16.37 11.92 6.80
CA PRO A 21 -17.37 11.08 6.13
C PRO A 21 -18.06 11.80 4.97
N GLU A 22 -18.28 13.12 5.08
CA GLU A 22 -18.94 13.92 4.05
C GLU A 22 -18.05 14.10 2.82
N ILE A 23 -16.76 14.38 3.01
CA ILE A 23 -15.80 14.53 1.91
C ILE A 23 -15.62 13.19 1.18
N LEU A 24 -15.51 12.10 1.92
CA LEU A 24 -15.25 10.76 1.39
C LEU A 24 -16.52 9.93 1.17
N GLN A 25 -17.71 10.53 1.13
CA GLN A 25 -18.97 9.80 1.00
C GLN A 25 -19.01 8.92 -0.28
N ASP A 26 -18.51 9.46 -1.41
CA ASP A 26 -18.52 8.80 -2.71
C ASP A 26 -17.45 7.70 -2.82
N PHE A 27 -16.59 7.57 -1.80
CA PHE A 27 -15.61 6.50 -1.71
C PHE A 27 -16.22 5.20 -1.18
N GLY A 28 -17.40 5.28 -0.54
CA GLY A 28 -18.19 4.11 -0.17
C GLY A 28 -17.57 3.25 0.94
N LYS A 29 -16.78 3.85 1.83
CA LYS A 29 -16.17 3.18 2.98
C LYS A 29 -16.94 3.39 4.27
N THR A 30 -16.78 2.46 5.20
CA THR A 30 -17.40 2.52 6.53
C THR A 30 -16.83 3.66 7.37
N SER A 31 -17.60 4.14 8.36
CA SER A 31 -17.12 5.14 9.32
C SER A 31 -15.90 4.70 10.12
N GLU A 32 -15.75 3.39 10.36
CA GLU A 32 -14.56 2.81 11.00
C GLU A 32 -13.31 3.01 10.15
N VAL A 33 -13.38 2.75 8.84
CA VAL A 33 -12.30 3.05 7.90
C VAL A 33 -11.99 4.54 7.88
N ILE A 34 -13.00 5.41 7.79
CA ILE A 34 -12.78 6.87 7.80
C ILE A 34 -12.10 7.31 9.11
N SER A 35 -12.53 6.77 10.24
CA SER A 35 -11.95 7.07 11.56
C SER A 35 -10.50 6.60 11.68
N LEU A 36 -10.17 5.45 11.10
CA LEU A 36 -8.80 4.96 10.99
C LEU A 36 -7.94 5.91 10.16
N LEU A 37 -8.37 6.23 8.93
CA LEU A 37 -7.63 7.12 8.04
C LEU A 37 -7.41 8.51 8.65
N HIS A 38 -8.39 9.01 9.40
CA HIS A 38 -8.29 10.27 10.12
C HIS A 38 -7.17 10.31 11.16
N GLN A 39 -6.66 9.16 11.62
CA GLN A 39 -5.67 9.04 12.69
C GLN A 39 -4.31 8.46 12.24
N LEU A 40 -4.14 8.08 10.98
CA LEU A 40 -2.89 7.50 10.51
C LEU A 40 -1.86 8.59 10.14
N PRO A 41 -0.55 8.33 10.37
CA PRO A 41 0.50 9.11 9.75
C PRO A 41 0.62 8.78 8.26
N TYR A 42 1.11 9.75 7.48
CA TYR A 42 1.26 9.61 6.03
C TYR A 42 2.64 10.02 5.53
N ILE A 43 3.11 9.40 4.44
CA ILE A 43 4.27 9.89 3.70
C ILE A 43 3.77 10.96 2.74
N ARG A 44 4.31 12.18 2.86
CA ARG A 44 3.90 13.34 2.06
C ARG A 44 4.00 13.02 0.57
N GLN A 45 2.87 13.15 -0.12
CA GLN A 45 2.81 13.14 -1.58
C GLN A 45 2.68 14.57 -2.11
N ASN A 46 3.48 14.89 -3.13
CA ASN A 46 3.46 16.16 -3.85
C ASN A 46 2.93 16.00 -5.29
N HIS A 47 2.61 14.78 -5.73
CA HIS A 47 1.98 14.46 -7.03
C HIS A 47 2.75 14.98 -8.25
N HIS A 48 4.08 15.07 -8.14
CA HIS A 48 4.97 15.58 -9.20
C HIS A 48 5.91 14.51 -9.76
N GLY A 49 5.57 13.22 -9.61
CA GLY A 49 6.44 12.10 -10.00
C GLY A 49 7.75 12.05 -9.19
N LYS A 50 7.76 12.72 -8.05
CA LYS A 50 8.91 12.93 -7.16
C LYS A 50 8.62 12.41 -5.76
N ASP A 51 7.55 11.65 -5.60
CA ASP A 51 7.08 11.15 -4.32
C ASP A 51 7.93 9.96 -3.87
N ALA A 52 8.01 9.78 -2.56
CA ALA A 52 8.79 8.71 -2.01
C ALA A 52 8.06 7.38 -2.15
N ARG A 53 8.75 6.40 -2.72
CA ARG A 53 8.32 5.00 -2.74
C ARG A 53 8.74 4.32 -1.44
N ALA A 54 7.78 3.74 -0.72
CA ALA A 54 8.03 3.01 0.53
C ALA A 54 8.32 1.52 0.29
N ALA A 55 7.96 1.01 -0.89
CA ALA A 55 8.35 -0.29 -1.42
C ALA A 55 8.62 -0.13 -2.93
N PRO A 56 9.29 -1.08 -3.60
CA PRO A 56 9.53 -1.01 -5.04
C PRO A 56 8.24 -0.76 -5.81
N TRP A 57 8.28 0.22 -6.71
CA TRP A 57 7.13 0.64 -7.54
C TRP A 57 5.88 1.07 -6.75
N CYS A 58 6.02 1.28 -5.44
CA CYS A 58 4.88 1.39 -4.54
C CYS A 58 4.87 2.65 -3.68
N TYR A 59 3.80 3.43 -3.85
CA TYR A 59 3.50 4.58 -3.01
C TYR A 59 2.44 4.21 -2.00
N PHE A 60 2.70 4.55 -0.74
CA PHE A 60 1.66 4.53 0.29
C PHE A 60 0.72 5.71 0.06
N ALA A 61 -0.58 5.47 0.21
CA ALA A 61 -1.60 6.48 0.00
C ALA A 61 -1.51 7.57 1.09
N ASP A 62 -1.44 8.83 0.68
CA ASP A 62 -1.53 9.99 1.56
C ASP A 62 -3.00 10.46 1.61
N TRP A 63 -3.82 9.79 2.42
CA TRP A 63 -5.27 10.03 2.43
C TRP A 63 -5.66 11.43 2.88
N ASP A 64 -4.82 12.14 3.65
CA ASP A 64 -5.04 13.57 3.95
C ASP A 64 -5.00 14.40 2.65
N THR A 65 -3.93 14.24 1.86
CA THR A 65 -3.79 14.98 0.61
C THR A 65 -4.86 14.57 -0.40
N LEU A 66 -5.17 13.28 -0.50
CA LEU A 66 -6.21 12.77 -1.40
C LEU A 66 -7.60 13.30 -1.03
N SER A 67 -7.93 13.40 0.26
CA SER A 67 -9.22 13.93 0.70
C SER A 67 -9.37 15.42 0.39
N GLN A 68 -8.29 16.20 0.53
CA GLN A 68 -8.29 17.60 0.07
C GLN A 68 -8.49 17.72 -1.45
N ASP A 69 -7.98 16.77 -2.23
CA ASP A 69 -8.19 16.75 -3.67
C ASP A 69 -9.64 16.38 -4.04
N VAL A 70 -10.30 15.52 -3.25
CA VAL A 70 -11.74 15.25 -3.38
C VAL A 70 -12.55 16.49 -3.04
N GLU A 71 -12.27 17.14 -1.92
CA GLU A 71 -12.96 18.37 -1.49
C GLU A 71 -12.85 19.49 -2.54
N ARG A 72 -11.69 19.61 -3.20
CA ARG A 72 -11.45 20.58 -4.29
C ARG A 72 -12.03 20.15 -5.64
N GLY A 73 -12.68 18.97 -5.72
CA GLY A 73 -13.25 18.43 -6.95
C GLY A 73 -12.22 18.01 -8.01
N ARG A 74 -10.96 17.76 -7.62
CA ARG A 74 -9.88 17.33 -8.53
C ARG A 74 -9.95 15.84 -8.85
N VAL A 75 -10.49 15.05 -7.93
CA VAL A 75 -10.69 13.61 -8.06
C VAL A 75 -12.02 13.23 -7.41
N THR A 76 -12.67 12.20 -7.91
CA THR A 76 -13.89 11.65 -7.31
C THR A 76 -13.56 10.46 -6.41
N GLY A 77 -14.43 10.15 -5.44
CA GLY A 77 -14.28 8.94 -4.61
C GLY A 77 -14.19 7.67 -5.45
N TYR A 78 -15.01 7.55 -6.50
CA TYR A 78 -14.93 6.45 -7.47
C TYR A 78 -13.54 6.33 -8.12
N LYS A 79 -12.95 7.45 -8.57
CA LYS A 79 -11.62 7.43 -9.19
C LYS A 79 -10.52 7.09 -8.18
N LEU A 80 -10.65 7.50 -6.92
CA LEU A 80 -9.74 7.06 -5.86
C LEU A 80 -9.83 5.56 -5.62
N LYS A 81 -11.03 4.99 -5.59
CA LYS A 81 -11.23 3.54 -5.47
C LYS A 81 -10.49 2.78 -6.57
N LEU A 82 -10.67 3.21 -7.81
CA LEU A 82 -10.02 2.62 -8.98
C LEU A 82 -8.47 2.63 -8.87
N LEU A 83 -7.90 3.75 -8.42
CA LEU A 83 -6.44 3.94 -8.33
C LEU A 83 -5.79 3.31 -7.11
N SER A 84 -6.57 3.00 -6.07
CA SER A 84 -6.04 2.50 -4.81
C SER A 84 -6.32 1.01 -4.63
N GLU A 85 -7.44 0.50 -5.14
CA GLU A 85 -7.92 -0.86 -4.86
C GLU A 85 -7.72 -1.84 -6.02
N GLY A 86 -7.22 -1.38 -7.16
CA GLY A 86 -7.03 -2.20 -8.35
C GLY A 86 -8.25 -2.17 -9.27
N ALA A 87 -8.00 -2.00 -10.58
CA ALA A 87 -9.07 -1.84 -11.57
C ALA A 87 -9.89 -3.12 -11.81
N ASP A 88 -9.32 -4.26 -11.47
CA ASP A 88 -9.88 -5.61 -11.61
C ASP A 88 -10.79 -5.99 -10.43
N ILE A 89 -10.52 -5.50 -9.22
CA ILE A 89 -11.25 -5.92 -8.01
C ILE A 89 -12.03 -4.79 -7.32
N GLN A 90 -11.82 -3.51 -7.66
CA GLN A 90 -12.39 -2.38 -6.90
C GLN A 90 -13.90 -2.48 -6.62
N ASP A 91 -14.70 -3.02 -7.54
CA ASP A 91 -16.16 -3.13 -7.35
C ASP A 91 -16.54 -4.20 -6.32
N ASN A 92 -15.63 -5.14 -6.05
CA ASN A 92 -15.79 -6.25 -5.12
C ASN A 92 -15.03 -6.06 -3.81
N VAL A 93 -14.24 -4.99 -3.65
CA VAL A 93 -13.60 -4.66 -2.36
C VAL A 93 -14.66 -4.11 -1.41
N PRO A 94 -14.88 -4.74 -0.24
CA PRO A 94 -15.96 -4.34 0.65
C PRO A 94 -15.69 -3.00 1.33
N PRO A 95 -16.74 -2.32 1.83
CA PRO A 95 -16.62 -1.01 2.47
C PRO A 95 -15.70 -0.93 3.71
N HIS A 96 -15.39 -2.07 4.32
CA HIS A 96 -14.54 -2.17 5.51
C HIS A 96 -13.07 -2.51 5.19
N ALA A 97 -12.76 -2.75 3.91
CA ALA A 97 -11.39 -2.88 3.44
C ALA A 97 -10.92 -1.57 2.79
N ILE A 98 -9.67 -1.19 3.00
CA ILE A 98 -9.08 0.05 2.50
C ILE A 98 -7.66 -0.18 2.00
N SER A 99 -7.31 0.42 0.86
CA SER A 99 -5.94 0.35 0.38
C SER A 99 -5.00 1.25 1.19
N LEU A 100 -3.83 0.69 1.53
CA LEU A 100 -2.70 1.41 2.10
C LEU A 100 -1.83 2.03 1.01
N THR A 101 -2.08 1.69 -0.27
CA THR A 101 -1.28 2.12 -1.42
C THR A 101 -2.13 2.90 -2.42
N LEU A 102 -1.46 3.72 -3.23
CA LEU A 102 -2.07 4.44 -4.34
C LEU A 102 -1.11 4.42 -5.51
N GLY A 103 -1.53 3.97 -6.68
CA GLY A 103 -0.66 3.98 -7.85
C GLY A 103 -1.35 3.63 -9.15
N ASP A 104 -0.53 3.47 -10.18
CA ASP A 104 -0.95 3.02 -11.50
C ASP A 104 -0.77 1.49 -11.62
N ARG A 105 -0.76 1.00 -12.87
CA ARG A 105 -0.80 -0.43 -13.21
C ARG A 105 0.30 -1.27 -12.56
N ASP A 106 1.45 -0.69 -12.24
CA ASP A 106 2.62 -1.46 -11.78
C ASP A 106 2.80 -1.40 -10.24
N ASN A 107 1.82 -0.88 -9.51
CA ASN A 107 1.88 -0.75 -8.06
C ASN A 107 1.26 -1.97 -7.35
N CYS A 108 1.94 -2.47 -6.32
CA CYS A 108 1.34 -3.41 -5.38
C CYS A 108 0.10 -2.81 -4.69
N VAL A 109 -0.97 -3.59 -4.63
CA VAL A 109 -2.21 -3.21 -3.94
C VAL A 109 -2.23 -3.87 -2.57
N PHE A 110 -2.16 -3.06 -1.51
CA PHE A 110 -2.19 -3.55 -0.13
C PHE A 110 -3.52 -3.16 0.52
N LEU A 111 -4.45 -4.11 0.65
CA LEU A 111 -5.77 -3.87 1.23
C LEU A 111 -5.81 -4.28 2.70
N LEU A 112 -6.03 -3.31 3.59
CA LEU A 112 -6.31 -3.56 5.01
C LEU A 112 -7.81 -3.79 5.20
N ASP A 113 -8.18 -5.00 5.60
CA ASP A 113 -9.51 -5.34 6.09
C ASP A 113 -9.61 -5.01 7.59
N THR A 114 -10.36 -3.95 7.92
CA THR A 114 -10.49 -3.47 9.31
C THR A 114 -11.31 -4.40 10.19
N LYS A 115 -12.20 -5.23 9.63
CA LYS A 115 -13.00 -6.19 10.41
C LYS A 115 -12.19 -7.42 10.78
N LEU A 116 -11.35 -7.88 9.86
CA LEU A 116 -10.54 -9.09 10.06
C LEU A 116 -9.18 -8.78 10.70
N GLY A 117 -8.70 -7.53 10.61
CA GLY A 117 -7.35 -7.16 11.02
C GLY A 117 -6.28 -7.78 10.11
N ILE A 118 -6.61 -7.98 8.84
CA ILE A 118 -5.79 -8.66 7.84
C ILE A 118 -5.38 -7.65 6.76
N VAL A 119 -4.11 -7.71 6.35
CA VAL A 119 -3.64 -7.03 5.14
C VAL A 119 -3.49 -8.06 4.02
N TYR A 120 -4.17 -7.79 2.91
CA TYR A 120 -4.07 -8.53 1.67
C TYR A 120 -3.08 -7.85 0.73
N GLY A 121 -2.06 -8.58 0.28
CA GLY A 121 -1.21 -8.20 -0.84
C GLY A 121 -1.78 -8.75 -2.14
N HIS A 122 -2.62 -7.96 -2.81
CA HIS A 122 -3.12 -8.26 -4.14
C HIS A 122 -2.03 -7.97 -5.17
N GLU A 123 -1.83 -8.90 -6.10
CA GLU A 123 -0.73 -8.87 -7.10
C GLU A 123 0.68 -8.71 -6.49
N CYS A 124 0.90 -9.21 -5.26
CA CYS A 124 2.20 -9.17 -4.61
C CYS A 124 3.22 -10.05 -5.38
N PRO A 125 4.51 -9.64 -5.50
CA PRO A 125 5.52 -10.40 -6.23
C PRO A 125 5.61 -11.88 -5.81
N GLY A 126 5.78 -12.75 -6.79
CA GLY A 126 5.80 -14.21 -6.60
C GLY A 126 6.87 -14.69 -5.62
N GLU A 127 7.99 -13.99 -5.54
CA GLU A 127 9.09 -14.32 -4.64
C GLU A 127 8.73 -14.12 -3.16
N ILE A 128 7.86 -13.14 -2.86
CA ILE A 128 7.31 -12.95 -1.51
C ILE A 128 6.24 -14.01 -1.22
N LYS A 129 5.48 -14.42 -2.24
CA LYS A 129 4.48 -15.50 -2.15
C LYS A 129 5.11 -16.86 -1.85
N ASP A 130 6.20 -17.19 -2.54
CA ASP A 130 6.82 -18.52 -2.53
C ASP A 130 7.71 -18.75 -1.30
N ASN A 131 8.30 -17.68 -0.74
CA ASN A 131 9.14 -17.77 0.45
C ASN A 131 8.90 -16.60 1.41
N PRO A 132 7.72 -16.54 2.08
CA PRO A 132 7.39 -15.45 2.97
C PRO A 132 8.25 -15.50 4.24
N SER A 133 8.78 -14.36 4.68
CA SER A 133 9.58 -14.26 5.92
C SER A 133 8.74 -14.33 7.20
N ARG A 134 7.41 -14.20 7.07
CA ARG A 134 6.42 -14.25 8.16
C ARG A 134 5.31 -15.23 7.84
N GLU A 135 4.69 -15.77 8.88
CA GLU A 135 3.58 -16.71 8.76
C GLU A 135 2.40 -16.06 8.04
N ARG A 136 1.97 -16.69 6.94
CA ARG A 136 0.79 -16.28 6.18
C ARG A 136 -0.46 -16.79 6.89
N ILE A 137 -1.54 -16.01 6.76
CA ILE A 137 -2.88 -16.51 7.05
C ILE A 137 -3.27 -17.40 5.87
N LEU A 138 -3.51 -18.68 6.17
CA LEU A 138 -4.06 -19.65 5.24
C LEU A 138 -5.49 -19.91 5.69
N ASP A 139 -6.42 -19.43 4.90
CA ASP A 139 -7.85 -19.59 5.10
C ASP A 139 -8.51 -19.78 3.73
N ASP A 140 -9.73 -20.33 3.70
CA ASP A 140 -10.51 -20.48 2.47
C ASP A 140 -11.66 -19.47 2.46
N PRO A 141 -11.52 -18.34 1.73
CA PRO A 141 -12.58 -17.34 1.63
C PRO A 141 -13.89 -17.89 1.06
N CYS A 142 -13.88 -19.00 0.30
CA CYS A 142 -15.10 -19.59 -0.25
C CYS A 142 -16.06 -20.08 0.84
N GLU A 143 -15.56 -20.36 2.05
CA GLU A 143 -16.35 -20.88 3.17
C GLU A 143 -17.14 -19.79 3.91
N TRP A 144 -16.75 -18.52 3.78
CA TRP A 144 -17.33 -17.43 4.60
C TRP A 144 -17.54 -16.10 3.88
N ALA A 145 -16.81 -15.82 2.80
CA ALA A 145 -16.94 -14.57 2.05
C ALA A 145 -18.07 -14.68 1.02
N LEU A 146 -18.51 -13.53 0.51
CA LEU A 146 -19.37 -13.50 -0.67
C LEU A 146 -18.57 -13.99 -1.88
N GLU A 147 -19.24 -14.64 -2.84
CA GLU A 147 -18.60 -15.23 -4.03
C GLU A 147 -17.69 -14.21 -4.76
N ASN A 148 -18.16 -12.98 -4.94
CA ASN A 148 -17.41 -11.92 -5.60
C ASN A 148 -16.21 -11.40 -4.78
N GLU A 149 -16.21 -11.59 -3.46
CA GLU A 149 -15.07 -11.30 -2.58
C GLU A 149 -14.09 -12.47 -2.46
N ALA A 150 -14.60 -13.69 -2.51
CA ALA A 150 -13.82 -14.91 -2.29
C ALA A 150 -12.69 -15.06 -3.31
N ASP A 151 -12.99 -14.76 -4.58
CA ASP A 151 -12.03 -14.86 -5.70
C ASP A 151 -10.76 -14.06 -5.42
N TRP A 152 -10.87 -12.73 -5.21
CA TRP A 152 -9.70 -11.89 -5.01
C TRP A 152 -9.01 -12.13 -3.67
N ARG A 153 -9.77 -12.48 -2.62
CA ARG A 153 -9.20 -12.82 -1.30
C ARG A 153 -8.40 -14.12 -1.36
N GLY A 154 -8.83 -15.10 -2.14
CA GLY A 154 -8.17 -16.39 -2.30
C GLY A 154 -6.86 -16.29 -3.10
N ASP A 155 -6.83 -15.40 -4.08
CA ASP A 155 -5.63 -15.15 -4.88
C ASP A 155 -4.58 -14.28 -4.16
N ALA A 156 -5.02 -13.41 -3.25
CA ALA A 156 -4.16 -12.51 -2.50
C ALA A 156 -3.33 -13.20 -1.42
N LEU A 157 -2.18 -12.60 -1.07
CA LEU A 157 -1.42 -12.99 0.11
C LEU A 157 -2.01 -12.33 1.34
N ALA A 158 -2.24 -13.08 2.43
CA ALA A 158 -2.85 -12.55 3.63
C ALA A 158 -1.91 -12.64 4.84
N TRP A 159 -1.86 -11.58 5.64
CA TRP A 159 -1.12 -11.51 6.90
C TRP A 159 -1.88 -10.70 7.94
N THR A 160 -1.55 -10.90 9.22
CA THR A 160 -1.92 -9.91 10.25
C THR A 160 -1.25 -8.57 9.93
N VAL A 161 -1.81 -7.45 10.40
CA VAL A 161 -1.20 -6.13 10.20
C VAL A 161 0.28 -6.10 10.64
N LYS A 162 0.57 -6.71 11.80
CA LYS A 162 1.93 -6.76 12.36
C LYS A 162 2.88 -7.55 11.45
N ASP A 163 2.44 -8.72 10.99
CA ASP A 163 3.28 -9.59 10.17
C ASP A 163 3.47 -9.02 8.78
N PHE A 164 2.46 -8.36 8.20
CA PHE A 164 2.59 -7.65 6.93
C PHE A 164 3.73 -6.61 6.97
N PHE A 165 3.72 -5.70 7.94
CA PHE A 165 4.82 -4.74 8.09
C PHE A 165 6.15 -5.42 8.46
N GLY A 166 6.09 -6.57 9.14
CA GLY A 166 7.23 -7.45 9.38
C GLY A 166 7.85 -7.98 8.08
N VAL A 167 7.04 -8.45 7.12
CA VAL A 167 7.48 -8.90 5.80
C VAL A 167 8.19 -7.75 5.08
N LEU A 168 7.56 -6.58 4.99
CA LEU A 168 8.16 -5.42 4.32
C LEU A 168 9.50 -5.03 4.97
N LYS A 169 9.58 -5.04 6.30
CA LYS A 169 10.82 -4.78 7.04
C LYS A 169 11.90 -5.80 6.72
N ASP A 170 11.55 -7.09 6.69
CA ASP A 170 12.51 -8.15 6.42
C ASP A 170 13.10 -8.00 5.00
N GLN A 171 12.29 -7.60 4.01
CA GLN A 171 12.77 -7.32 2.65
C GLN A 171 13.88 -6.25 2.61
N PHE A 172 13.75 -5.21 3.43
CA PHE A 172 14.81 -4.19 3.57
C PHE A 172 16.03 -4.74 4.30
N LEU A 173 15.84 -5.52 5.36
CA LEU A 173 16.93 -6.08 6.15
C LEU A 173 17.77 -7.11 5.37
N THR A 174 17.13 -7.90 4.51
CA THR A 174 17.82 -8.86 3.63
C THR A 174 18.39 -8.21 2.37
N LEU A 175 18.19 -6.90 2.19
CA LEU A 175 18.54 -6.13 1.00
C LEU A 175 17.91 -6.72 -0.29
N SER A 176 16.73 -7.31 -0.15
CA SER A 176 15.84 -7.63 -1.27
C SER A 176 15.16 -6.37 -1.79
N PHE A 177 14.79 -5.46 -0.88
CA PHE A 177 14.39 -4.08 -1.16
C PHE A 177 15.54 -3.14 -0.81
N ILE A 178 16.00 -2.37 -1.79
CA ILE A 178 17.21 -1.57 -1.67
C ILE A 178 16.86 -0.09 -1.95
N PRO A 179 17.05 0.81 -0.96
CA PRO A 179 16.92 2.25 -1.21
C PRO A 179 18.04 2.73 -2.16
N ASN A 180 17.67 3.16 -3.36
CA ASN A 180 18.61 3.73 -4.34
C ASN A 180 18.67 5.27 -4.24
N SER A 181 17.67 5.90 -3.63
CA SER A 181 17.67 7.32 -3.28
C SER A 181 16.71 7.57 -2.12
N PRO A 182 16.66 8.80 -1.55
CA PRO A 182 15.67 9.15 -0.53
C PRO A 182 14.20 8.98 -0.97
N ARG A 183 13.93 8.69 -2.24
CA ARG A 183 12.59 8.60 -2.83
C ARG A 183 12.34 7.34 -3.65
N SER A 184 13.33 6.47 -3.81
CA SER A 184 13.23 5.29 -4.67
C SER A 184 13.78 4.08 -3.96
N VAL A 185 12.98 3.02 -3.99
CA VAL A 185 13.36 1.66 -3.63
C VAL A 185 13.33 0.84 -4.91
N ILE A 186 14.33 -0.01 -5.08
CA ILE A 186 14.39 -1.03 -6.12
C ILE A 186 14.32 -2.40 -5.45
N ASP A 187 13.91 -3.41 -6.19
CA ASP A 187 13.98 -4.80 -5.77
C ASP A 187 14.96 -5.61 -6.63
N ILE A 188 15.24 -6.83 -6.15
CA ILE A 188 16.04 -7.82 -6.85
C ILE A 188 15.21 -8.76 -7.74
N TYR A 189 13.89 -8.63 -7.72
CA TYR A 189 12.95 -9.55 -8.36
C TYR A 189 12.68 -9.17 -9.82
N PHE A 190 12.58 -7.87 -10.10
CA PHE A 190 12.44 -7.36 -11.45
C PHE A 190 13.80 -7.18 -12.13
N ILE A 191 13.98 -7.86 -13.26
CA ILE A 191 15.20 -7.82 -14.08
C ILE A 191 15.45 -6.37 -14.52
N GLN A 192 16.54 -5.79 -14.01
CA GLN A 192 16.95 -4.46 -14.42
C GLN A 192 17.44 -4.47 -15.88
N HIS A 193 17.24 -3.35 -16.58
CA HIS A 193 17.73 -3.14 -17.94
C HIS A 193 19.21 -3.53 -18.09
N PRO A 194 19.68 -3.96 -19.28
CA PRO A 194 21.06 -4.40 -19.52
C PRO A 194 22.15 -3.42 -19.03
N ASN A 195 21.82 -2.13 -18.94
CA ASN A 195 22.72 -1.07 -18.46
C ASN A 195 22.87 -1.01 -16.93
N SER A 196 22.27 -1.95 -16.20
CA SER A 196 22.22 -1.96 -14.72
C SER A 196 23.07 -3.10 -14.13
N GLU A 197 23.92 -3.71 -14.96
CA GLU A 197 24.80 -4.81 -14.58
C GLU A 197 25.68 -4.42 -13.38
N GLY A 198 25.62 -5.22 -12.30
CA GLY A 198 26.34 -4.97 -11.05
C GLY A 198 25.81 -3.83 -10.17
N LEU A 199 24.69 -3.16 -10.53
CA LEU A 199 24.11 -2.11 -9.69
C LEU A 199 23.61 -2.66 -8.35
N ILE A 200 22.84 -3.76 -8.40
CA ILE A 200 22.31 -4.41 -7.19
C ILE A 200 23.45 -4.81 -6.25
N GLU A 201 24.48 -5.49 -6.78
CA GLU A 201 25.63 -5.95 -6.00
C GLU A 201 26.35 -4.77 -5.31
N ARG A 202 26.65 -3.70 -6.05
CA ARG A 202 27.31 -2.49 -5.50
C ARG A 202 26.46 -1.82 -4.43
N LEU A 203 25.15 -1.73 -4.64
CA LEU A 203 24.25 -1.15 -3.64
C LEU A 203 24.20 -2.04 -2.39
N GLN A 204 24.09 -3.36 -2.55
CA GLN A 204 24.12 -4.28 -1.41
C GLN A 204 25.44 -4.20 -0.63
N GLU A 205 26.59 -4.12 -1.32
CA GLU A 205 27.90 -3.88 -0.69
C GLU A 205 27.96 -2.55 0.08
N THR A 206 27.29 -1.51 -0.41
CA THR A 206 27.25 -0.20 0.27
C THR A 206 26.45 -0.22 1.57
N TYR A 207 25.45 -1.10 1.68
CA TYR A 207 24.56 -1.21 2.85
C TYR A 207 24.99 -2.29 3.86
N ARG A 208 25.92 -3.17 3.51
CA ARG A 208 26.51 -4.18 4.41
C ARG A 208 27.62 -3.58 5.27
#